data_AF-A0A133VLJ1-F1
#
_entry.id   AF-A0A133VLJ1-F1
#
_cell.length_a   1.000
_cell.length_b   1.000
_cell.length_c   1.000
_cell.angle_alpha   90.00
_cell.angle_beta   90.00
_cell.angle_gamma   90.00
#
_symmetry.space_group_name_H-M   'P 1'
#
loop_
_entity.id
_entity.type
_entity.pdbx_description
1 polymer ?
#
loop_
_entity_poly.entity_id
_entity_poly.type
_entity_poly.pdbx_seq_one_letter_code
_entity_poly.pdbx_strand_id
1 'polypeptide(L)'
;MIDKILQKIDKFLNLDPSEVDKGKDLGKEITIHMRDVEKLISDDKRSDTYRKIISKIKNHSSKLSSDASTSKESSLSSDWKQLARQDLSKLKDEVLALQELITKHELFLRKRWNEKNYGLDIRDLVKRIKKEDSIDKVTQSKLANALEDMDDGEIGEITEKYRDRLSRISRWLVVLKEVDSVEG
;
A
#
# COMPACT_ATOMS: atom_id res chain seq x y z
N MET A 1 -2.31 -2.89 -5.21
CA MET A 1 -1.33 -3.16 -4.14
C MET A 1 -1.98 -2.99 -2.78
N ILE A 2 -2.54 -1.80 -2.49
CA ILE A 2 -3.27 -1.51 -1.25
C ILE A 2 -4.41 -2.51 -1.01
N ASP A 3 -5.21 -2.84 -2.02
CA ASP A 3 -6.29 -3.84 -1.90
C ASP A 3 -5.77 -5.21 -1.44
N LYS A 4 -4.59 -5.63 -1.95
CA LYS A 4 -3.96 -6.89 -1.55
C LYS A 4 -3.48 -6.85 -0.10
N ILE A 5 -3.04 -5.68 0.38
CA ILE A 5 -2.63 -5.47 1.77
C ILE A 5 -3.85 -5.51 2.68
N LEU A 6 -4.92 -4.78 2.34
CA LEU A 6 -6.18 -4.79 3.08
C LEU A 6 -6.78 -6.19 3.16
N GLN A 7 -6.81 -6.95 2.05
CA GLN A 7 -7.26 -8.35 2.07
C GLN A 7 -6.42 -9.25 3.01
N LYS A 8 -5.11 -9.03 3.12
CA LYS A 8 -4.25 -9.79 4.05
C LYS A 8 -4.51 -9.39 5.50
N ILE A 9 -4.72 -8.10 5.74
CA ILE A 9 -5.11 -7.55 7.05
C ILE A 9 -6.46 -8.16 7.47
N ASP A 10 -7.46 -8.17 6.61
CA ASP A 10 -8.77 -8.76 6.90
C ASP A 10 -8.66 -10.24 7.22
N LYS A 11 -7.88 -11.00 6.45
CA LYS A 11 -7.61 -12.42 6.75
C LYS A 11 -6.96 -12.61 8.11
N PHE A 12 -6.02 -11.74 8.48
CA PHE A 12 -5.35 -11.79 9.78
C PHE A 12 -6.29 -11.48 10.95
N LEU A 13 -7.11 -10.42 10.81
CA LEU A 13 -8.05 -10.00 11.86
C LEU A 13 -9.12 -11.06 12.12
N ASN A 14 -9.51 -11.82 11.10
CA ASN A 14 -10.49 -12.90 11.18
C ASN A 14 -9.95 -14.24 11.73
N LEU A 15 -8.65 -14.37 12.02
CA LEU A 15 -8.09 -15.61 12.59
C LEU A 15 -8.72 -15.95 13.94
N ASP A 16 -8.98 -17.22 14.23
CA ASP A 16 -9.33 -17.62 15.58
C ASP A 16 -8.10 -17.46 16.52
N PRO A 17 -8.27 -17.08 17.80
CA PRO A 17 -7.15 -17.01 18.74
C PRO A 17 -6.32 -18.29 18.84
N SER A 18 -6.90 -19.46 18.56
CA SER A 18 -6.19 -20.74 18.52
C SER A 18 -5.29 -20.92 17.28
N GLU A 19 -5.45 -20.12 16.23
CA GLU A 19 -4.70 -20.20 14.96
C GLU A 19 -3.33 -19.49 15.01
N VAL A 20 -2.59 -19.72 16.09
CA VAL A 20 -1.30 -19.08 16.39
C VAL A 20 -0.28 -19.22 15.26
N ASP A 21 -0.11 -20.42 14.69
CA ASP A 21 0.86 -20.67 13.62
C ASP A 21 0.48 -19.90 12.33
N LYS A 22 -0.80 -19.82 11.99
CA LYS A 22 -1.27 -19.00 10.84
C LYS A 22 -1.08 -17.51 11.11
N GLY A 23 -1.34 -17.07 12.35
CA GLY A 23 -1.08 -15.69 12.78
C GLY A 23 0.40 -15.33 12.67
N LYS A 24 1.31 -16.22 13.06
CA LYS A 24 2.74 -16.04 12.88
C LYS A 24 3.11 -15.79 11.41
N ASP A 25 2.60 -16.62 10.49
CA ASP A 25 2.95 -16.52 9.08
C ASP A 25 2.34 -15.27 8.43
N LEU A 26 1.05 -15.02 8.64
CA LEU A 26 0.38 -13.82 8.10
C LEU A 26 0.94 -12.52 8.68
N GLY A 27 1.32 -12.50 9.96
CA GLY A 27 1.98 -11.34 10.58
C GLY A 27 3.31 -10.98 9.94
N LYS A 28 4.10 -11.98 9.54
CA LYS A 28 5.33 -11.77 8.75
C LYS A 28 5.03 -11.21 7.37
N GLU A 29 4.01 -11.75 6.68
CA GLU A 29 3.61 -11.24 5.38
C GLU A 29 3.16 -9.78 5.44
N ILE A 30 2.33 -9.43 6.44
CA ILE A 30 1.89 -8.05 6.67
C ILE A 30 3.11 -7.15 6.87
N THR A 31 4.06 -7.56 7.72
CA THR A 31 5.30 -6.80 7.97
C THR A 31 6.11 -6.55 6.70
N ILE A 32 6.15 -7.51 5.77
CA ILE A 32 6.84 -7.36 4.48
C ILE A 32 6.14 -6.30 3.63
N HIS A 33 4.81 -6.42 3.44
CA HIS A 33 4.02 -5.47 2.64
C HIS A 33 4.03 -4.06 3.23
N MET A 34 4.09 -3.94 4.55
CA MET A 34 4.17 -2.65 5.23
C MET A 34 5.44 -1.87 4.90
N ARG A 35 6.56 -2.53 4.60
CA ARG A 35 7.78 -1.83 4.15
C ARG A 35 7.57 -1.12 2.82
N ASP A 36 6.73 -1.68 1.96
CA ASP A 36 6.41 -1.05 0.69
C ASP A 36 5.51 0.17 0.88
N VAL A 37 4.59 0.13 1.86
CA VAL A 37 3.80 1.30 2.27
C VAL A 37 4.68 2.38 2.89
N GLU A 38 5.63 2.01 3.76
CA GLU A 38 6.57 2.97 4.38
C GLU A 38 7.39 3.74 3.34
N LYS A 39 7.85 3.05 2.28
CA LYS A 39 8.56 3.67 1.17
C LYS A 39 7.73 4.69 0.39
N LEU A 40 6.39 4.64 0.44
CA LEU A 40 5.53 5.60 -0.25
C LEU A 40 5.36 6.92 0.52
N ILE A 41 5.74 6.92 1.80
CA ILE A 41 5.43 8.01 2.74
C ILE A 41 6.68 8.53 3.46
N SER A 42 7.88 8.12 3.05
CA SER A 42 9.15 8.36 3.76
C SER A 42 9.45 9.83 4.06
N ASP A 43 8.97 10.74 3.22
CA ASP A 43 9.20 12.19 3.33
C ASP A 43 7.96 12.95 3.85
N ASP A 44 6.98 12.23 4.40
CA ASP A 44 5.72 12.79 4.89
C ASP A 44 5.70 12.87 6.42
N LYS A 45 5.04 13.88 6.99
CA LYS A 45 4.80 13.99 8.45
C LYS A 45 4.08 12.77 9.02
N ARG A 46 3.33 12.04 8.19
CA ARG A 46 2.66 10.77 8.54
C ARG A 46 3.64 9.59 8.66
N SER A 47 4.86 9.70 8.11
CA SER A 47 5.89 8.65 8.15
C SER A 47 6.13 8.14 9.57
N ASP A 48 6.20 9.04 10.56
CA ASP A 48 6.49 8.65 11.94
C ASP A 48 5.37 7.82 12.57
N THR A 49 4.12 8.12 12.24
CA THR A 49 2.95 7.37 12.73
C THR A 49 2.94 5.97 12.14
N TYR A 50 3.15 5.86 10.82
CA TYR A 50 3.28 4.57 10.15
C TYR A 50 4.47 3.77 10.70
N ARG A 51 5.65 4.38 10.82
CA ARG A 51 6.85 3.71 11.33
C ARG A 51 6.66 3.17 12.75
N LYS A 52 5.96 3.91 13.61
CA LYS A 52 5.61 3.45 14.96
C LYS A 52 4.74 2.19 14.91
N ILE A 53 3.67 2.19 14.11
CA ILE A 53 2.77 1.03 13.97
C ILE A 53 3.51 -0.17 13.36
N ILE A 54 4.31 0.05 12.31
CA ILE A 54 5.15 -1.00 11.69
C ILE A 54 6.11 -1.61 12.70
N SER A 55 6.78 -0.78 13.50
CA SER A 55 7.71 -1.22 14.54
C SER A 55 7.00 -2.09 15.58
N LYS A 56 5.82 -1.68 16.03
CA LYS A 56 5.02 -2.46 16.97
C LYS A 56 4.59 -3.80 16.39
N ILE A 57 4.04 -3.82 15.17
CA ILE A 57 3.64 -5.06 14.48
C ILE A 57 4.84 -6.02 14.35
N LYS A 58 6.00 -5.51 13.95
CA LYS A 58 7.24 -6.31 13.85
C LYS A 58 7.64 -6.91 15.21
N ASN A 59 7.58 -6.11 16.28
CA ASN A 59 7.91 -6.57 17.62
C ASN A 59 6.93 -7.64 18.12
N HIS A 60 5.64 -7.42 17.97
CA HIS A 60 4.60 -8.36 18.38
C HIS A 60 4.61 -9.65 17.55
N SER A 61 4.84 -9.56 16.23
CA SER A 61 5.03 -10.73 15.36
C SER A 61 6.26 -11.56 15.73
N SER A 62 7.34 -10.90 16.15
CA SER A 62 8.55 -11.59 16.62
C SER A 62 8.33 -12.30 17.95
N LYS A 63 7.62 -11.68 18.89
CA LYS A 63 7.23 -12.31 20.16
C LYS A 63 6.29 -13.50 19.95
N LEU A 64 5.23 -13.32 19.15
CA LEU A 64 4.34 -14.41 18.75
C LEU A 64 5.12 -15.59 18.15
N SER A 65 6.10 -15.31 17.28
CA SER A 65 6.96 -16.35 16.71
C SER A 65 7.77 -17.09 17.76
N SER A 66 8.35 -16.38 18.73
CA SER A 66 9.11 -16.93 19.85
C SER A 66 8.21 -17.84 20.70
N ASP A 67 7.11 -17.30 21.21
CA ASP A 67 6.21 -17.99 22.14
C ASP A 67 5.56 -19.22 21.50
N ALA A 68 5.17 -19.11 20.23
CA ALA A 68 4.67 -20.26 19.47
C ALA A 68 5.72 -21.37 19.32
N SER A 69 7.00 -21.02 19.13
CA SER A 69 8.07 -22.01 18.97
C SER A 69 8.40 -22.66 20.31
N THR A 70 8.53 -21.86 21.38
CA THR A 70 8.74 -22.37 22.75
C THR A 70 7.60 -23.27 23.22
N SER A 71 6.36 -22.99 22.80
CA SER A 71 5.20 -23.84 23.14
C SER A 71 5.28 -25.27 22.61
N LYS A 72 6.10 -25.53 21.59
CA LYS A 72 6.30 -26.85 20.98
C LYS A 72 7.40 -27.66 21.66
N GLU A 73 8.35 -27.00 22.32
CA GLU A 73 9.58 -27.61 22.85
C GLU A 73 9.63 -27.64 24.39
N SER A 74 8.71 -26.94 25.06
CA SER A 74 8.73 -26.70 26.51
C SER A 74 7.88 -27.69 27.32
N SER A 75 8.37 -28.05 28.51
CA SER A 75 7.60 -28.78 29.53
C SER A 75 6.37 -27.99 30.04
N LEU A 76 6.36 -26.67 29.85
CA LEU A 76 5.25 -25.75 30.16
C LEU A 76 4.43 -25.39 28.90
N SER A 77 4.28 -26.32 27.96
CA SER A 77 3.63 -26.07 26.65
C SER A 77 2.25 -25.41 26.74
N SER A 78 1.46 -25.66 27.78
CA SER A 78 0.14 -25.05 27.99
C SER A 78 0.24 -23.54 28.26
N ASP A 79 1.13 -23.11 29.15
CA ASP A 79 1.29 -21.71 29.52
C ASP A 79 1.84 -20.91 28.33
N TRP A 80 2.79 -21.49 27.60
CA TRP A 80 3.32 -20.89 26.37
C TRP A 80 2.27 -20.78 25.26
N LYS A 81 1.35 -21.74 25.14
CA LYS A 81 0.20 -21.61 24.23
C LYS A 81 -0.71 -20.45 24.64
N GLN A 82 -0.94 -20.25 25.94
CA GLN A 82 -1.73 -19.13 26.42
C GLN A 82 -1.06 -17.79 26.12
N LEU A 83 0.25 -17.68 26.34
CA LEU A 83 1.05 -16.50 26.00
C LEU A 83 0.99 -16.21 24.49
N ALA A 84 1.18 -17.22 23.64
CA ALA A 84 1.10 -17.07 22.19
C ALA A 84 -0.29 -16.59 21.73
N ARG A 85 -1.37 -17.05 22.37
CA ARG A 85 -2.74 -16.54 22.09
C ARG A 85 -2.89 -15.07 22.49
N GLN A 86 -2.36 -14.68 23.64
CA GLN A 86 -2.37 -13.27 24.08
C GLN A 86 -1.56 -12.38 23.14
N ASP A 87 -0.41 -12.86 22.69
CA ASP A 87 0.44 -12.13 21.74
C ASP A 87 -0.21 -12.01 20.36
N LEU A 88 -0.94 -13.04 19.90
CA LEU A 88 -1.77 -12.95 18.70
C LEU A 88 -2.86 -11.86 18.87
N SER A 89 -3.52 -11.80 20.02
CA SER A 89 -4.52 -10.76 20.29
C SER A 89 -3.91 -9.35 20.24
N LYS A 90 -2.77 -9.13 20.91
CA LYS A 90 -2.08 -7.82 20.85
C LYS A 90 -1.64 -7.47 19.43
N LEU A 91 -1.18 -8.46 18.67
CA LEU A 91 -0.81 -8.24 17.27
C LEU A 91 -2.03 -7.84 16.42
N LYS A 92 -3.21 -8.40 16.70
CA LYS A 92 -4.46 -7.98 16.03
C LYS A 92 -4.81 -6.51 16.31
N ASP A 93 -4.65 -6.05 17.54
CA ASP A 93 -4.92 -4.65 17.88
C ASP A 93 -4.03 -3.70 17.06
N GLU A 94 -2.75 -4.03 16.92
CA GLU A 94 -1.81 -3.22 16.13
C GLU A 94 -2.08 -3.34 14.61
N VAL A 95 -2.52 -4.51 14.13
CA VAL A 95 -2.96 -4.71 12.73
C VAL A 95 -4.26 -3.96 12.43
N LEU A 96 -5.16 -3.84 13.39
CA LEU A 96 -6.38 -3.03 13.27
C LEU A 96 -6.02 -1.54 13.15
N ALA A 97 -5.11 -1.05 14.01
CA ALA A 97 -4.62 0.33 13.90
C ALA A 97 -3.96 0.60 12.54
N LEU A 98 -3.27 -0.38 11.96
CA LEU A 98 -2.77 -0.29 10.59
C LEU A 98 -3.90 -0.19 9.56
N GLN A 99 -4.95 -1.00 9.68
CA GLN A 99 -6.10 -0.98 8.77
C GLN A 99 -6.74 0.41 8.73
N GLU A 100 -6.99 0.98 9.90
CA GLU A 100 -7.57 2.32 10.03
C GLU A 100 -6.69 3.38 9.36
N LEU A 101 -5.37 3.28 9.57
CA LEU A 101 -4.40 4.22 9.02
C LEU A 101 -4.31 4.14 7.49
N ILE A 102 -4.29 2.93 6.92
CA ILE A 102 -4.28 2.71 5.47
C ILE A 102 -5.57 3.23 4.86
N THR A 103 -6.72 2.87 5.44
CA THR A 103 -8.05 3.27 4.94
C THR A 103 -8.20 4.79 4.99
N LYS A 104 -7.81 5.43 6.10
CA LYS A 104 -7.85 6.90 6.25
C LYS A 104 -7.00 7.64 5.22
N HIS A 105 -5.94 7.02 4.72
CA HIS A 105 -4.99 7.64 3.79
C HIS A 105 -4.94 6.95 2.43
N GLU A 106 -5.98 6.20 2.08
CA GLU A 106 -5.99 5.33 0.90
C GLU A 106 -5.72 6.10 -0.39
N LEU A 107 -6.47 7.18 -0.65
CA LEU A 107 -6.31 8.00 -1.86
C LEU A 107 -4.88 8.53 -2.00
N PHE A 108 -4.28 8.97 -0.89
CA PHE A 108 -2.91 9.46 -0.88
C PHE A 108 -1.90 8.34 -1.18
N LEU A 109 -2.07 7.17 -0.56
CA LEU A 109 -1.21 6.02 -0.81
C LEU A 109 -1.34 5.51 -2.25
N ARG A 110 -2.56 5.49 -2.81
CA ARG A 110 -2.81 5.14 -4.22
C ARG A 110 -2.09 6.11 -5.14
N LYS A 111 -2.21 7.41 -4.88
CA LYS A 111 -1.50 8.45 -5.63
C LYS A 111 0.02 8.24 -5.61
N ARG A 112 0.60 8.09 -4.43
CA ARG A 112 2.05 7.86 -4.26
C ARG A 112 2.52 6.58 -4.95
N TRP A 113 1.71 5.52 -4.88
CA TRP A 113 1.99 4.27 -5.57
C TRP A 113 1.99 4.46 -7.09
N ASN A 114 1.03 5.20 -7.63
CA ASN A 114 0.96 5.51 -9.05
C ASN A 114 2.15 6.36 -9.50
N GLU A 115 2.47 7.43 -8.77
CA GLU A 115 3.66 8.26 -9.04
C GLU A 115 4.94 7.44 -9.04
N LYS A 116 5.13 6.54 -8.07
CA LYS A 116 6.32 5.70 -7.98
C LYS A 116 6.47 4.73 -9.15
N ASN A 117 5.38 4.13 -9.62
CA ASN A 117 5.43 3.13 -10.69
C ASN A 117 5.38 3.74 -12.09
N TYR A 118 4.69 4.87 -12.24
CA TYR A 118 4.32 5.43 -13.55
C TYR A 118 4.91 6.83 -13.78
N GLY A 119 5.54 7.45 -12.78
CA GLY A 119 6.08 8.81 -12.83
C GLY A 119 5.04 9.89 -12.54
N LEU A 120 3.76 9.63 -12.84
CA LEU A 120 2.62 10.51 -12.56
C LEU A 120 1.39 9.69 -12.21
N ASP A 121 0.52 10.26 -11.37
CA ASP A 121 -0.84 9.78 -11.23
C ASP A 121 -1.62 9.99 -12.54
N ILE A 122 -2.54 9.09 -12.89
CA ILE A 122 -3.29 9.16 -14.16
C ILE A 122 -4.14 10.44 -14.29
N ARG A 123 -4.71 10.95 -13.19
CA ARG A 123 -5.44 12.23 -13.21
C ARG A 123 -4.49 13.40 -13.45
N ASP A 124 -3.29 13.33 -12.87
CA ASP A 124 -2.25 14.34 -13.09
C ASP A 124 -1.65 14.25 -14.51
N LEU A 125 -1.53 13.05 -15.06
CA LEU A 125 -1.12 12.79 -16.44
C LEU A 125 -2.09 13.45 -17.42
N VAL A 126 -3.40 13.29 -17.21
CA VAL A 126 -4.42 13.87 -18.08
C VAL A 126 -4.50 15.39 -17.95
N LYS A 127 -4.33 15.94 -16.75
CA LYS A 127 -4.16 17.38 -16.58
C LYS A 127 -2.96 17.93 -17.33
N ARG A 128 -1.85 17.18 -17.43
CA ARG A 128 -0.69 17.58 -18.23
C ARG A 128 -0.99 17.49 -19.72
N ILE A 129 -1.58 16.38 -20.18
CA ILE A 129 -2.00 16.20 -21.58
C ILE A 129 -2.94 17.33 -22.04
N LYS A 130 -3.85 17.80 -21.18
CA LYS A 130 -4.76 18.91 -21.50
C LYS A 130 -4.05 20.27 -21.68
N LYS A 131 -2.82 20.41 -21.17
CA LYS A 131 -2.01 21.63 -21.30
C LYS A 131 -0.95 21.52 -22.40
N GLU A 132 -0.94 20.40 -23.11
CA GLU A 132 0.08 20.08 -24.09
C GLU A 132 -0.42 20.48 -25.49
N ASP A 133 0.14 21.54 -26.06
CA ASP A 133 -0.31 22.10 -27.34
C ASP A 133 -0.05 21.16 -28.53
N SER A 134 0.87 20.20 -28.38
CA SER A 134 1.16 19.17 -29.39
C SER A 134 0.08 18.09 -29.52
N ILE A 135 -0.90 18.05 -28.62
CA ILE A 135 -2.02 17.10 -28.64
C ILE A 135 -3.30 17.82 -29.05
N ASP A 136 -4.06 17.25 -29.99
CA ASP A 136 -5.28 17.90 -30.46
C ASP A 136 -6.36 18.02 -29.36
N LYS A 137 -7.09 19.14 -29.38
CA LYS A 137 -8.10 19.47 -28.35
C LYS A 137 -9.21 18.43 -28.24
N VAL A 138 -9.58 17.76 -29.35
CA VAL A 138 -10.65 16.75 -29.34
C VAL A 138 -10.19 15.52 -28.57
N THR A 139 -8.96 15.06 -28.80
CA THR A 139 -8.34 13.95 -28.06
C THR A 139 -8.17 14.29 -26.59
N GLN A 140 -7.73 15.51 -26.26
CA GLN A 140 -7.64 15.98 -24.87
C GLN A 140 -9.00 15.94 -24.16
N SER A 141 -10.06 16.46 -24.79
CA SER A 141 -11.41 16.47 -24.23
C SER A 141 -11.98 15.06 -24.06
N LYS A 142 -11.80 14.16 -25.04
CA LYS A 142 -12.25 12.77 -24.92
C LYS A 142 -11.58 12.04 -23.77
N LEU A 143 -10.27 12.27 -23.58
CA LEU A 143 -9.52 11.65 -22.48
C LEU A 143 -9.96 12.17 -21.11
N ALA A 144 -10.18 13.48 -20.99
CA ALA A 144 -10.66 14.10 -19.75
C ALA A 144 -12.06 13.61 -19.37
N ASN A 145 -13.00 13.63 -20.31
CA ASN A 145 -14.37 13.17 -20.06
C ASN A 145 -14.41 11.67 -19.70
N ALA A 146 -13.65 10.84 -20.42
CA ALA A 146 -13.57 9.41 -20.13
C ALA A 146 -13.07 9.12 -18.70
N LEU A 147 -12.24 9.99 -18.11
CA LEU A 147 -11.77 9.83 -16.73
C LEU A 147 -12.70 10.46 -15.69
N GLU A 148 -13.49 11.47 -16.04
CA GLU A 148 -14.50 12.06 -15.15
C GLU A 148 -15.67 11.09 -14.93
N ASP A 149 -16.00 10.27 -15.94
CA ASP A 149 -17.08 9.30 -15.88
C ASP A 149 -16.69 7.99 -15.16
N MET A 150 -15.41 7.79 -14.81
CA MET A 150 -14.91 6.56 -14.19
C MET A 150 -14.78 6.68 -12.67
N ASP A 151 -15.11 5.60 -11.96
CA ASP A 151 -14.84 5.50 -10.53
C ASP A 151 -13.36 5.19 -10.20
N ASP A 152 -12.96 5.36 -8.94
CA ASP A 152 -11.57 5.15 -8.51
C ASP A 152 -11.10 3.68 -8.70
N GLY A 153 -12.02 2.72 -8.68
CA GLY A 153 -11.75 1.31 -8.95
C GLY A 153 -11.46 1.06 -10.43
N GLU A 154 -12.32 1.56 -11.32
CA GLU A 154 -12.15 1.48 -12.78
C GLU A 154 -10.86 2.16 -13.24
N ILE A 155 -10.55 3.33 -12.66
CA ILE A 155 -9.29 4.04 -12.90
C ILE A 155 -8.10 3.16 -12.50
N GLY A 156 -8.19 2.48 -11.36
CA GLY A 156 -7.17 1.54 -10.89
C GLY A 156 -6.93 0.39 -11.87
N GLU A 157 -7.99 -0.23 -12.38
CA GLU A 157 -7.91 -1.34 -13.34
C GLU A 157 -7.29 -0.91 -14.68
N ILE A 158 -7.71 0.23 -15.23
CA ILE A 158 -7.17 0.77 -16.49
C ILE A 158 -5.70 1.13 -16.34
N THR A 159 -5.34 1.75 -15.21
CA THR A 159 -3.95 2.13 -14.92
C THR A 159 -3.06 0.90 -14.89
N GLU A 160 -3.52 -0.20 -14.27
CA GLU A 160 -2.78 -1.45 -14.24
C GLU A 160 -2.69 -2.10 -15.64
N LYS A 161 -3.81 -2.15 -16.36
CA LYS A 161 -3.90 -2.76 -17.70
C LYS A 161 -2.98 -2.08 -18.72
N TYR A 162 -2.83 -0.75 -18.64
CA TYR A 162 -2.02 0.02 -19.59
C TYR A 162 -0.71 0.57 -19.00
N ARG A 163 -0.26 -0.03 -17.89
CA ARG A 163 0.94 0.34 -17.14
C ARG A 163 2.13 0.80 -18.02
N ASP A 164 2.57 -0.04 -18.95
CA ASP A 164 3.78 0.23 -19.73
C ASP A 164 3.62 1.42 -20.68
N ARG A 165 2.42 1.59 -21.23
CA ARG A 165 2.10 2.71 -22.12
C ARG A 165 2.02 4.01 -21.33
N LEU A 166 1.35 4.00 -20.19
CA LEU A 166 1.24 5.16 -19.30
C LEU A 166 2.61 5.60 -18.77
N SER A 167 3.47 4.65 -18.40
CA SER A 167 4.86 4.94 -18.00
C SER A 167 5.69 5.59 -19.11
N ARG A 168 5.51 5.16 -20.36
CA ARG A 168 6.19 5.76 -21.53
C ARG A 168 5.67 7.17 -21.81
N ILE A 169 4.36 7.37 -21.81
CA ILE A 169 3.73 8.68 -22.03
C ILE A 169 4.15 9.66 -20.93
N SER A 170 4.13 9.23 -19.67
CA SER A 170 4.57 10.03 -18.53
C SER A 170 6.01 10.50 -18.67
N ARG A 171 6.93 9.60 -19.05
CA ARG A 171 8.33 9.95 -19.35
C ARG A 171 8.45 10.92 -20.52
N TRP A 172 7.71 10.69 -21.60
CA TRP A 172 7.70 11.58 -22.77
C TRP A 172 7.26 13.00 -22.40
N LEU A 173 6.19 13.14 -21.61
CA LEU A 173 5.70 14.44 -21.14
C LEU A 173 6.67 15.13 -20.19
N VAL A 174 7.47 14.38 -19.42
CA VAL A 174 8.56 14.97 -18.61
C VAL A 174 9.65 15.52 -19.52
N VAL A 175 10.09 14.75 -20.53
CA VAL A 175 11.12 15.18 -21.48
C VAL A 175 10.68 16.40 -22.28
N LEU A 176 9.45 16.43 -22.80
CA LEU A 176 8.91 17.57 -23.55
C LEU A 176 8.98 18.86 -22.72
N LYS A 177 8.54 18.80 -21.46
CA LYS A 177 8.62 19.94 -20.55
C LYS A 177 10.06 20.42 -20.34
N GLU A 178 11.02 19.50 -20.22
CA GLU A 178 12.43 19.87 -20.05
C GLU A 178 12.99 20.56 -21.29
N VAL A 179 12.64 20.10 -22.50
CA VAL A 179 13.05 20.72 -23.76
C VAL A 179 12.46 22.12 -23.90
N ASP A 180 11.15 22.29 -23.67
CA ASP A 180 10.50 23.61 -23.73
C ASP A 180 11.08 24.61 -22.72
N SER A 181 11.57 24.12 -21.58
CA SER A 181 12.20 24.97 -20.55
C SER A 181 13.66 25.34 -20.82
N VAL A 182 14.29 24.74 -21.84
CA VAL A 182 15.66 25.06 -22.27
C VAL A 182 15.67 26.03 -23.46
N GLU A 183 14.58 26.07 -24.24
CA GLU A 183 14.44 26.94 -25.42
C GLU A 183 13.70 28.27 -25.15
N GLY A 184 13.23 28.52 -23.92
CA GLY A 184 12.57 29.77 -23.48
C GLY A 184 13.40 30.58 -22.50
#